data_AF-A0A529W2A1-F1
#
_entry.id   AF-A0A529W2A1-F1
#
_cell.length_a   1.000
_cell.length_b   1.000
_cell.length_c   1.000
_cell.angle_alpha   90.00
_cell.angle_beta   90.00
_cell.angle_gamma   90.00
#
_symmetry.space_group_name_H-M   'P 1'
#
loop_
_entity.id
_entity.type
_entity.pdbx_description
1 polymer ?
#
loop_
_entity_poly.entity_id
_entity_poly.type
_entity_poly.pdbx_seq_one_letter_code
_entity_poly.pdbx_strand_id
1 'polypeptide(L)' 'GGNAWRGDPLLIQLAERFSDSVRKDLDGLGRFVMTQEAQELARLANTDTPKLRTHDRQGRRLDFVEFHP' A
#
# COMPACT_ATOMS: atom_id res chain seq x y z
N GLY A 1 2.52 17.72 -0.10
CA GLY A 1 2.96 16.34 0.18
C GLY A 1 3.61 16.30 1.53
N GLY A 2 2.98 15.64 2.50
CA GLY A 2 3.53 15.45 3.85
C GLY A 2 4.49 14.27 3.90
N ASN A 3 4.92 13.91 5.11
CA ASN A 3 5.66 12.68 5.38
C ASN A 3 5.09 12.07 6.67
N ALA A 4 4.48 10.89 6.57
CA ALA A 4 3.81 10.23 7.68
C ALA A 4 4.78 9.84 8.81
N TRP A 5 6.03 9.49 8.46
CA TRP A 5 7.04 9.09 9.44
C TRP A 5 7.64 10.31 10.16
N ARG A 6 8.01 11.37 9.42
CA ARG A 6 8.53 12.61 10.05
C ARG A 6 7.48 13.37 10.86
N GLY A 7 6.19 13.20 10.52
CA GLY A 7 5.08 13.85 11.19
C GLY A 7 4.72 13.25 12.55
N ASP A 8 5.31 12.10 12.91
CA ASP A 8 5.01 11.37 14.15
C ASP A 8 6.28 11.26 15.03
N PRO A 9 6.41 12.11 16.07
CA PRO A 9 7.56 12.09 16.97
C PRO A 9 7.73 10.77 17.73
N LEU A 10 6.64 10.05 18.02
CA LEU A 10 6.70 8.76 18.72
C LEU A 10 7.30 7.68 17.80
N LEU A 11 6.90 7.65 16.53
CA LEU A 11 7.49 6.73 15.55
C LEU A 11 8.97 6.99 15.31
N ILE A 12 9.39 8.26 15.33
CA ILE A 12 10.82 8.61 15.24
C ILE A 12 11.58 8.07 16.45
N GLN A 13 11.07 8.27 17.67
CA GLN A 13 11.69 7.78 18.90
C GLN A 13 11.81 6.24 18.91
N LEU A 14 10.75 5.54 18.50
CA LEU A 14 10.78 4.07 18.39
C LEU A 14 11.85 3.58 17.41
N ALA A 15 12.17 4.36 16.38
CA ALA A 15 13.18 4.04 15.37
C ALA A 15 14.61 4.51 15.71
N GLU A 16 14.86 5.08 16.90
CA GLU A 16 16.19 5.60 17.29
C GLU A 16 17.29 4.55 17.23
N ARG A 17 16.97 3.29 17.54
CA ARG A 17 17.96 2.18 17.55
C ARG A 17 18.19 1.54 16.18
N PHE A 18 17.45 1.95 15.16
CA PHE A 18 17.61 1.40 13.82
C PHE A 18 18.90 1.92 13.16
N SER A 19 19.37 1.24 12.11
CA SER A 19 20.47 1.76 11.32
C SER A 19 20.04 3.00 10.53
N ASP A 20 21.01 3.81 10.13
CA ASP A 20 20.75 4.99 9.28
C ASP A 20 20.11 4.61 7.94
N SER A 21 20.43 3.44 7.39
CA SER A 21 19.80 2.94 6.16
C SER A 21 18.29 2.75 6.36
N VAL A 22 17.89 2.06 7.43
CA VAL A 22 16.48 1.82 7.74
C VAL A 22 15.74 3.13 7.98
N ARG A 23 16.35 4.09 8.69
CA ARG A 23 15.74 5.41 8.88
C ARG A 23 15.52 6.16 7.57
N LYS A 24 16.46 6.07 6.62
CA LYS A 24 16.29 6.65 5.27
C LYS A 24 15.16 5.98 4.49
N ASP A 25 15.03 4.66 4.61
CA ASP A 25 13.94 3.92 3.96
C ASP A 25 12.58 4.30 4.56
N LEU A 26 12.48 4.41 5.88
CA LEU A 26 11.26 4.87 6.57
C LEU A 26 10.88 6.29 6.17
N ASP A 27 11.86 7.17 5.98
CA ASP A 27 11.64 8.52 5.47
C ASP A 27 11.06 8.51 4.05
N GLY A 28 11.63 7.69 3.17
CA GLY A 28 11.15 7.51 1.80
C GLY A 28 9.72 6.97 1.76
N LEU A 29 9.44 5.93 2.55
CA LEU A 29 8.11 5.35 2.69
C LEU A 29 7.10 6.35 3.26
N GLY A 30 7.48 7.07 4.31
CA GLY A 30 6.63 8.09 4.93
C GLY A 30 6.22 9.19 3.96
N ARG A 31 7.13 9.57 3.04
CA ARG A 31 6.80 10.49 1.94
C ARG A 31 5.88 9.83 0.91
N PHE A 32 6.17 8.60 0.51
CA PHE A 32 5.40 7.87 -0.50
C PHE A 32 3.93 7.70 -0.11
N VAL A 33 3.65 7.25 1.12
CA VAL A 33 2.26 7.01 1.57
C VAL A 33 1.41 8.29 1.66
N MET A 34 2.05 9.46 1.62
CA MET A 34 1.41 10.78 1.66
C MET A 34 1.30 11.42 0.26
N THR A 35 1.72 10.75 -0.82
CA THR A 35 1.54 11.27 -2.18
C THR A 35 0.12 11.02 -2.68
N GLN A 36 -0.30 11.82 -3.67
CA GLN A 36 -1.63 11.70 -4.26
C GLN A 36 -1.79 10.36 -4.99
N GLU A 37 -0.72 9.90 -5.66
CA GLU A 37 -0.71 8.65 -6.40
C GLU A 37 -0.94 7.46 -5.47
N ALA A 38 -0.25 7.42 -4.32
CA ALA A 38 -0.44 6.35 -3.33
C ALA A 38 -1.86 6.35 -2.74
N GLN A 39 -2.41 7.55 -2.47
CA GLN A 39 -3.78 7.69 -1.98
C GLN A 39 -4.81 7.26 -3.03
N GLU A 40 -4.59 7.56 -4.30
CA GLU A 40 -5.49 7.16 -5.38
C GLU A 40 -5.45 5.65 -5.62
N LEU A 41 -4.26 5.04 -5.59
CA LEU A 41 -4.12 3.58 -5.63
C LEU A 41 -4.87 2.93 -4.47
N ALA A 42 -4.74 3.46 -3.25
CA ALA A 42 -5.46 2.97 -2.10
C ALA A 42 -6.99 3.14 -2.27
N ARG A 43 -7.44 4.25 -2.85
CA ARG A 43 -8.86 4.48 -3.14
C ARG A 43 -9.38 3.44 -4.12
N LEU A 44 -8.72 3.27 -5.27
CA LEU A 44 -9.10 2.32 -6.32
C LEU A 44 -9.16 0.89 -5.78
N ALA A 45 -8.14 0.46 -5.03
CA ALA A 45 -8.11 -0.88 -4.44
C ALA A 45 -9.28 -1.17 -3.49
N ASN A 46 -9.81 -0.15 -2.79
CA ASN A 46 -10.94 -0.30 -1.88
C ASN A 46 -12.31 -0.08 -2.56
N THR A 47 -12.38 0.70 -3.64
CA THR A 47 -13.63 0.91 -4.39
C THR A 47 -13.88 -0.20 -5.40
N ASP A 48 -12.83 -0.65 -6.10
CA ASP A 48 -12.89 -1.68 -7.13
C ASP A 48 -12.56 -3.05 -6.51
N THR A 49 -13.51 -3.54 -5.73
CA THR A 49 -13.33 -4.76 -4.93
C THR A 49 -13.03 -5.99 -5.78
N PRO A 50 -12.26 -6.95 -5.26
CA PRO A 50 -11.89 -8.16 -5.99
C PRO A 50 -13.11 -8.99 -6.39
N LYS A 51 -13.07 -9.61 -7.58
CA LYS A 51 -14.17 -10.40 -8.14
C LYS A 51 -13.75 -11.86 -8.29
N LEU A 52 -14.50 -12.76 -7.64
CA LEU A 52 -14.31 -14.20 -7.81
C LEU A 52 -14.90 -14.66 -9.16
N ARG A 53 -14.05 -15.25 -9.99
CA ARG A 53 -14.38 -15.93 -11.23
C ARG A 53 -14.27 -17.43 -11.01
N THR A 54 -15.41 -18.03 -10.65
CA THR A 54 -15.48 -19.47 -10.37
C THR A 54 -15.29 -20.32 -11.62
N HIS A 55 -15.71 -19.83 -12.78
CA HIS A 55 -15.64 -20.57 -14.06
C HIS A 55 -15.17 -19.69 -15.21
N ASP A 56 -14.62 -20.33 -16.24
CA ASP A 56 -14.32 -19.71 -17.53
C ASP A 56 -15.57 -19.58 -18.41
N ARG A 57 -15.41 -18.96 -19.59
CA ARG A 57 -16.48 -18.80 -20.58
C ARG A 57 -17.02 -20.12 -21.17
N GLN A 58 -16.33 -21.23 -20.98
CA GLN A 58 -16.71 -22.57 -21.44
C GLN A 58 -17.29 -23.43 -20.31
N GLY A 59 -17.51 -22.86 -19.12
CA GLY A 59 -18.09 -23.56 -17.98
C GLY A 59 -17.12 -24.46 -17.22
N ARG A 60 -15.80 -24.37 -17.48
CA ARG A 60 -14.80 -25.09 -16.68
C ARG A 60 -14.45 -24.29 -15.44
N ARG A 61 -14.24 -24.97 -14.31
CA ARG A 61 -13.82 -24.34 -13.07
C ARG A 61 -12.48 -23.62 -13.24
N LEU A 62 -12.41 -22.42 -12.68
CA LEU A 62 -11.24 -21.53 -12.72
C LEU A 62 -10.80 -21.13 -11.30
N ASP A 63 -11.75 -20.79 -10.42
CA ASP A 63 -11.50 -20.38 -9.03
C ASP A 63 -10.47 -19.23 -8.90
N PHE A 64 -10.55 -18.24 -9.79
CA PHE A 64 -9.63 -17.11 -9.85
C PHE A 64 -10.24 -15.85 -9.26
N VAL A 65 -9.46 -15.05 -8.52
CA VAL A 65 -9.89 -13.74 -8.02
C VAL A 65 -9.22 -12.64 -8.84
N GLU A 66 -10.04 -11.83 -9.51
CA GLU A 66 -9.60 -10.70 -10.32
C GLU A 66 -9.56 -9.42 -9.49
N PHE A 67 -8.46 -8.66 -9.58
CA PHE A 67 -8.24 -7.41 -8.85
C PHE A 67 -8.14 -6.24 -9.84
N HIS A 68 -8.42 -5.04 -9.35
CA HIS A 68 -8.05 -3.81 -10.06
C HIS A 68 -6.51 -3.69 -10.11
N PRO A 69 -5.93 -3.16 -11.21
CA PRO A 69 -4.50 -2.83 -11.28
C PRO A 69 -4.04 -1.92 -10.14
#